data_AF-A0A9N9A5F3-F1
#
_entry.id   AF-A0A9N9A5F3-F1
#
_cell.length_a   1.000
_cell.length_b   1.000
_cell.length_c   1.000
_cell.angle_alpha   90.00
_cell.angle_beta   90.00
_cell.angle_gamma   90.00
#
_symmetry.space_group_name_H-M   'P 1'
#
loop_
_entity.id
_entity.type
_entity.pdbx_description
1 polymer ?
#
loop_
_entity_poly.entity_id
_entity_poly.type
_entity_poly.pdbx_seq_one_letter_code
_entity_poly.pdbx_strand_id
1 'polypeptide(L)'
;MNPPNASSVSLYRQILRYLRSSSFPFKYLRPKIHYNVREMFEIYRNERDNDKIKMLLRRGWQDIEFLKSWEIVEKEIRDDIFRGFHRKF
;
A
#
# COMPACT_ATOMS: atom_id res chain seq x y z
N MET A 1 -12.55 -3.00 12.50
CA MET A 1 -11.85 -2.08 13.42
C MET A 1 -11.86 -0.68 12.80
N ASN A 2 -12.37 0.32 13.52
CA ASN A 2 -12.23 1.72 13.09
C ASN A 2 -10.80 2.18 13.40
N PRO A 3 -10.02 2.70 12.43
CA PRO A 3 -8.67 3.15 12.73
C PRO A 3 -8.74 4.37 13.67
N PRO A 4 -8.04 4.33 14.82
CA PRO A 4 -8.11 5.37 15.84
C PRO A 4 -7.39 6.61 15.34
N ASN A 5 -8.06 7.76 15.22
CA ASN A 5 -7.46 9.11 15.06
C ASN A 5 -6.15 9.15 14.23
N ALA A 6 -6.04 8.34 13.18
CA ALA A 6 -4.74 8.02 12.60
C ALA A 6 -4.42 9.10 11.58
N SER A 7 -3.48 9.98 11.94
CA SER A 7 -3.03 11.02 11.02
C SER A 7 -2.49 10.42 9.72
N SER A 8 -2.61 11.17 8.62
CA SER A 8 -2.01 10.82 7.32
C SER A 8 -0.53 10.47 7.47
N VAL A 9 0.21 11.21 8.29
CA VAL A 9 1.62 10.94 8.61
C VAL A 9 1.83 9.56 9.25
N SER A 10 0.96 9.16 10.18
CA SER A 10 1.03 7.84 10.82
C SER A 10 0.85 6.73 9.78
N LEU A 11 -0.18 6.84 8.94
CA LEU A 11 -0.46 5.90 7.87
C LEU A 11 0.73 5.81 6.91
N TYR A 12 1.25 6.94 6.42
CA TYR A 12 2.40 6.99 5.53
C TYR A 12 3.62 6.25 6.12
N ARG A 13 3.96 6.55 7.38
CA ARG A 13 5.08 5.89 8.09
C ARG A 13 4.86 4.38 8.26
N GLN A 14 3.62 3.94 8.45
CA GLN A 14 3.31 2.51 8.56
C GLN A 14 3.47 1.79 7.22
N ILE A 15 3.02 2.39 6.12
CA ILE A 15 3.25 1.85 4.77
C ILE A 15 4.76 1.69 4.55
N LEU A 16 5.54 2.75 4.76
CA LEU A 16 6.99 2.72 4.54
C LEU A 16 7.74 1.72 5.44
N ARG A 17 7.26 1.50 6.68
CA ARG A 17 7.82 0.46 7.55
C ARG A 17 7.48 -0.93 7.02
N TYR A 18 6.23 -1.16 6.61
CA TYR A 18 5.82 -2.44 6.07
C TYR A 18 6.56 -2.79 4.78
N LEU A 19 6.72 -1.85 3.83
CA LEU A 19 7.47 -2.10 2.59
C LEU A 19 8.94 -2.52 2.83
N ARG A 20 9.54 -2.07 3.94
CA ARG A 20 10.91 -2.44 4.34
C ARG A 20 10.98 -3.77 5.11
N SER A 21 9.85 -4.26 5.62
CA SER A 21 9.78 -5.51 6.39
C SER A 21 10.23 -6.72 5.56
N SER A 22 10.81 -7.70 6.25
CA SER A 22 11.11 -9.03 5.68
C SER A 22 9.84 -9.77 5.24
N SER A 23 8.72 -9.54 5.93
CA SER A 23 7.39 -10.10 5.61
C SER A 23 6.78 -9.55 4.33
N PHE A 24 7.30 -8.46 3.76
CA PHE A 24 6.76 -7.93 2.51
C PHE A 24 7.11 -8.85 1.33
N PRO A 25 6.11 -9.48 0.68
CA PRO A 25 6.40 -10.55 -0.28
C PRO A 25 6.87 -10.03 -1.64
N PHE A 26 6.53 -8.80 -2.01
CA PHE A 26 6.80 -8.24 -3.33
C PHE A 26 8.08 -7.39 -3.37
N LYS A 27 9.22 -7.95 -2.92
CA LYS A 27 10.49 -7.20 -2.80
C LYS A 27 10.88 -6.44 -4.08
N TYR A 28 10.59 -7.03 -5.24
CA TYR A 28 10.84 -6.45 -6.56
C TYR A 28 9.92 -5.27 -6.93
N LEU A 29 8.71 -5.20 -6.35
CA LEU A 29 7.78 -4.09 -6.55
C LEU A 29 8.01 -2.93 -5.58
N ARG A 30 8.89 -3.09 -4.57
CA ARG A 30 9.13 -2.07 -3.54
C ARG A 30 9.36 -0.67 -4.11
N PRO A 31 10.24 -0.45 -5.11
CA PRO A 31 10.48 0.91 -5.63
C PRO A 31 9.22 1.53 -6.22
N LYS A 32 8.46 0.75 -6.99
CA LYS A 32 7.21 1.18 -7.63
C LYS A 32 6.14 1.50 -6.59
N ILE A 33 5.93 0.63 -5.61
CA ILE A 33 4.91 0.84 -4.58
C ILE A 33 5.29 2.02 -3.69
N HIS A 34 6.57 2.18 -3.35
CA HIS A 34 7.06 3.36 -2.62
C HIS A 34 6.76 4.66 -3.37
N TYR A 35 7.03 4.69 -4.69
CA TYR A 35 6.71 5.83 -5.54
C TYR A 35 5.21 6.13 -5.56
N ASN A 36 4.37 5.12 -5.82
CA ASN A 36 2.91 5.27 -5.85
C ASN A 36 2.36 5.80 -4.52
N VAL A 37 2.85 5.28 -3.40
CA VAL A 37 2.45 5.75 -2.06
C VAL A 37 2.82 7.21 -1.88
N ARG A 38 4.02 7.63 -2.28
CA ARG A 38 4.41 9.04 -2.23
C ARG A 38 3.49 9.91 -3.08
N GLU A 39 3.25 9.54 -4.33
CA GLU A 39 2.35 10.29 -5.22
C GLU A 39 0.94 10.44 -4.65
N MET A 40 0.38 9.35 -4.12
CA MET A 40 -0.97 9.39 -3.53
C MET A 40 -1.06 10.39 -2.39
N PHE A 41 -0.04 10.50 -1.54
CA PHE A 41 -0.02 11.49 -0.46
C PHE A 41 0.19 12.92 -0.96
N GLU A 42 0.96 13.11 -2.05
CA GLU A 42 1.17 14.44 -2.65
C GLU A 42 -0.09 14.95 -3.37
N ILE A 43 -0.80 14.09 -4.11
CA ILE A 43 -2.04 14.44 -4.83
C ILE A 43 -3.09 15.03 -3.86
N TYR A 44 -3.22 14.47 -2.66
CA TYR A 44 -4.20 14.89 -1.67
C TYR A 44 -3.61 15.76 -0.55
N ARG A 45 -2.38 16.26 -0.69
CA ARG A 45 -1.67 17.01 0.36
C ARG A 45 -2.44 18.23 0.87
N ASN A 46 -3.12 18.92 -0.05
CA ASN A 46 -3.85 20.15 0.22
C ASN A 46 -5.35 19.93 0.37
N GLU A 47 -5.81 18.68 0.48
CA GLU A 47 -7.22 18.38 0.70
C GLU A 47 -7.72 19.00 2.02
N ARG A 48 -8.91 19.59 1.99
CA ARG A 48 -9.54 20.27 3.14
C ARG A 48 -10.89 19.67 3.51
N ASP A 49 -11.49 18.87 2.63
CA ASP A 49 -12.72 18.15 2.92
C ASP A 49 -12.45 17.02 3.92
N ASN A 50 -12.96 17.18 5.14
CA ASN A 50 -12.78 16.23 6.23
C ASN A 50 -13.34 14.83 5.93
N ASP A 51 -14.45 14.72 5.21
CA ASP A 51 -15.06 13.42 4.92
C ASP A 51 -14.29 12.70 3.82
N LYS A 52 -13.81 13.46 2.83
CA LYS A 52 -12.88 12.93 1.83
C LYS A 52 -11.57 12.49 2.46
N ILE A 53 -11.00 13.26 3.38
CA ILE A 53 -9.77 12.88 4.13
C ILE A 53 -10.00 11.58 4.90
N LYS A 54 -11.10 11.47 5.66
CA LYS A 54 -11.44 10.23 6.39
C LYS A 54 -11.57 9.04 5.45
N MET A 55 -12.24 9.22 4.31
CA MET A 55 -12.37 8.17 3.29
C MET A 55 -11.01 7.74 2.74
N LEU A 56 -10.13 8.69 2.39
CA LEU A 56 -8.80 8.41 1.86
C LEU A 56 -7.93 7.67 2.88
N LEU A 57 -7.95 8.09 4.14
CA LEU A 57 -7.24 7.41 5.23
C LEU A 57 -7.75 5.98 5.40
N ARG A 58 -9.08 5.78 5.40
CA ARG A 58 -9.69 4.44 5.47
C ARG A 58 -9.22 3.55 4.32
N ARG A 59 -9.22 4.07 3.09
CA ARG A 59 -8.74 3.34 1.90
C ARG A 59 -7.26 2.99 2.01
N GLY A 60 -6.40 3.92 2.39
CA GLY A 60 -4.97 3.63 2.53
C GLY A 60 -4.66 2.59 3.62
N TRP A 61 -5.48 2.52 4.68
CA TRP A 61 -5.42 1.41 5.63
C TRP A 61 -5.84 0.08 5.03
N GLN A 62 -6.92 0.07 4.24
CA GLN A 62 -7.36 -1.12 3.51
C GLN A 62 -6.28 -1.59 2.51
N ASP A 63 -5.58 -0.67 1.86
CA ASP A 63 -4.49 -1.00 0.93
C ASP A 63 -3.33 -1.69 1.65
N ILE A 64 -2.97 -1.26 2.86
CA ILE A 64 -1.95 -1.95 3.67
C ILE A 64 -2.40 -3.37 4.02
N GLU A 65 -3.63 -3.52 4.51
CA GLU A 65 -4.15 -4.83 4.90
C GLU A 65 -4.28 -5.76 3.68
N PHE A 66 -4.64 -5.21 2.51
CA PHE A 66 -4.59 -5.93 1.24
C PHE A 66 -3.18 -6.37 0.90
N LEU A 67 -2.17 -5.50 1.01
CA LEU A 67 -0.78 -5.90 0.74
C LEU A 67 -0.28 -6.98 1.72
N LYS A 68 -0.70 -6.91 2.98
CA LYS A 68 -0.40 -7.93 4.00
C LYS A 68 -1.08 -9.26 3.73
N SER A 69 -2.33 -9.26 3.26
CA SER A 69 -3.06 -10.51 3.01
C SER A 69 -2.36 -11.39 1.98
N TRP A 70 -1.57 -10.81 1.07
CA TRP A 70 -0.76 -11.59 0.15
C TRP A 70 0.35 -12.40 0.81
N GLU A 71 0.72 -12.15 2.07
CA GLU A 71 1.74 -12.94 2.77
C GLU A 71 1.38 -14.44 2.79
N ILE A 72 0.08 -14.76 2.88
CA ILE A 72 -0.44 -16.14 2.94
C ILE A 72 -0.51 -16.84 1.58
N VAL A 73 -0.39 -16.09 0.48
CA VAL A 73 -0.46 -16.65 -0.87
C VAL A 73 0.92 -17.22 -1.26
N GLU A 74 0.93 -18.41 -1.85
CA GLU A 74 2.16 -19.06 -2.31
C GLU A 74 2.98 -18.16 -3.24
N LYS A 75 4.31 -18.23 -3.11
CA LYS A 75 5.23 -17.33 -3.80
C LYS A 75 5.10 -17.43 -5.32
N GLU A 76 4.92 -18.63 -5.83
CA GLU A 76 4.81 -18.95 -7.25
C GLU A 76 3.56 -18.31 -7.85
N ILE A 77 2.41 -18.46 -7.19
CA ILE A 77 1.14 -17.84 -7.59
C ILE A 77 1.26 -16.31 -7.58
N ARG A 78 1.86 -15.74 -6.53
CA ARG A 78 2.12 -14.28 -6.45
C ARG A 78 2.99 -13.81 -7.60
N ASP A 79 4.09 -14.49 -7.85
CA ASP A 79 5.02 -14.11 -8.91
C ASP A 79 4.36 -14.27 -10.29
N ASP A 80 3.53 -15.27 -10.53
CA ASP A 80 2.77 -15.39 -11.78
C ASP A 80 1.77 -14.24 -11.98
N ILE A 81 1.04 -13.84 -10.94
CA ILE A 81 0.09 -12.71 -11.03
C ILE A 81 0.82 -11.39 -11.30
N PHE A 82 1.93 -11.12 -10.59
CA PHE A 82 2.57 -9.80 -10.62
C PHE A 82 3.77 -9.70 -11.57
N ARG A 83 4.37 -10.82 -11.98
CA ARG A 83 5.45 -10.88 -13.00
C ARG A 83 4.99 -11.51 -14.31
N GLY A 84 3.99 -12.38 -14.30
CA GLY A 84 3.51 -13.09 -15.50
C GLY A 84 2.93 -12.19 -16.60
N PHE A 85 2.58 -10.94 -16.30
CA PHE A 85 2.23 -9.92 -17.31
C PHE A 85 3.40 -9.50 -18.21
N HIS A 86 4.61 -10.03 -18.04
CA HIS A 86 5.74 -9.87 -18.97
C HIS A 86 5.92 -11.04 -19.96
N ARG A 87 5.09 -12.10 -19.92
CA ARG A 87 5.08 -13.09 -20.99
C ARG A 87 4.32 -12.52 -22.19
N LYS A 88 5.09 -11.97 -23.12
CA LYS A 88 4.68 -11.63 -24.49
C LYS A 88 3.90 -12.81 -25.11
N PHE A 89 2.69 -12.53 -25.60
CA PHE A 89 2.16 -13.21 -26.78
C PHE A 89 2.91 -12.70 -28.01
#